data_AF-A0AAW4KSQ0-F1
#
_entry.id   AF-A0AAW4KSQ0-F1
#
_cell.length_a   1.000
_cell.length_b   1.000
_cell.length_c   1.000
_cell.angle_alpha   90.00
_cell.angle_beta   90.00
_cell.angle_gamma   90.00
#
_symmetry.space_group_name_H-M   'P 1'
#
loop_
_entity.id
_entity.type
_entity.pdbx_description
1 polymer ?
#
loop_
_entity_poly.entity_id
_entity_poly.type
_entity_poly.pdbx_seq_one_letter_code
_entity_poly.pdbx_strand_id
1 'polypeptide(L)'
;RNADKPARVAEAHSETVYTTDRAIDFIDEQGEQPWCLHLSYIKPHWPYIAPAPYHALYGAEHVQAPIQPEHTSDHPVYQAFRQHQESQNF
;
A
#
# COMPACT_ATOMS: atom_id res chain seq x y z
N ARG A 1 -10.55 10.39 -2.21
CA ARG A 1 -10.51 11.72 -2.88
C ARG A 1 -9.36 11.89 -3.87
N ASN A 2 -8.16 11.37 -3.60
CA ASN A 2 -7.02 11.49 -4.53
C ASN A 2 -6.48 10.14 -5.02
N ALA A 3 -7.07 9.02 -4.60
CA ALA A 3 -6.59 7.68 -4.94
C ALA A 3 -6.74 7.38 -6.45
N ASP A 4 -7.72 8.01 -7.09
CA ASP A 4 -8.00 7.98 -8.53
C ASP A 4 -7.01 8.82 -9.36
N LYS A 5 -6.14 9.60 -8.71
CA LYS A 5 -5.17 10.48 -9.39
C LYS A 5 -3.78 9.89 -9.26
N PRO A 6 -2.90 10.09 -10.27
CA PRO A 6 -1.52 9.68 -10.13
C PRO A 6 -0.86 10.48 -9.00
N ALA A 7 0.00 9.80 -8.25
CA ALA A 7 0.93 10.46 -7.34
C ALA A 7 1.72 11.54 -8.11
N ARG A 8 2.01 12.67 -7.44
CA ARG A 8 2.79 13.78 -8.04
C ARG A 8 4.29 13.48 -8.05
N VAL A 9 4.65 12.28 -8.50
CA VAL A 9 6.01 11.77 -8.60
C VAL A 9 6.06 10.80 -9.77
N ALA A 10 7.16 10.79 -10.51
CA ALA A 10 7.40 9.77 -11.53
C ALA A 10 7.50 8.39 -10.85
N GLU A 11 7.08 7.35 -11.56
CA GLU A 11 7.08 5.97 -11.03
C GLU A 11 8.47 5.52 -10.58
N ALA A 12 9.50 5.84 -11.37
CA ALA A 12 10.90 5.59 -11.08
C ALA A 12 11.41 6.27 -9.80
N HIS A 13 10.68 7.25 -9.27
CA HIS A 13 11.03 7.95 -8.02
C HIS A 13 10.03 7.65 -6.89
N SER A 14 9.20 6.61 -7.05
CA SER A 14 8.26 6.18 -6.02
C SER A 14 8.97 5.54 -4.83
N GLU A 15 8.29 5.52 -3.67
CA GLU A 15 8.82 4.93 -2.43
C GLU A 15 9.21 3.46 -2.61
N THR A 16 8.43 2.68 -3.37
CA THR A 16 8.73 1.28 -3.68
C THR A 16 10.00 1.17 -4.52
N VAL A 17 10.10 1.90 -5.64
CA VAL A 17 11.30 1.86 -6.51
C VAL A 17 12.54 2.31 -5.76
N TYR A 18 12.46 3.41 -5.02
CA TYR A 18 13.58 3.87 -4.19
C TYR A 18 14.05 2.81 -3.18
N THR A 19 13.11 2.13 -2.52
CA THR A 19 13.43 1.08 -1.53
C THR A 19 14.07 -0.13 -2.20
N THR A 20 13.60 -0.50 -3.40
CA THR A 20 14.20 -1.55 -4.23
C THR A 20 15.62 -1.18 -4.66
N ASP A 21 15.84 0.03 -5.16
CA ASP A 21 17.15 0.51 -5.59
C ASP A 21 18.16 0.48 -4.43
N ARG A 22 17.76 0.93 -3.23
CA ARG A 22 18.62 0.84 -2.04
C ARG A 22 18.92 -0.60 -1.62
N ALA A 23 18.01 -1.53 -1.83
CA ALA A 23 18.25 -2.94 -1.57
C ALA A 23 19.27 -3.52 -2.55
N ILE A 24 19.19 -3.13 -3.83
CA ILE A 24 20.15 -3.54 -4.86
C ILE A 24 21.53 -3.00 -4.52
N ASP A 25 21.65 -1.70 -4.23
CA ASP A 25 22.92 -1.10 -3.80
C ASP A 25 23.51 -1.84 -2.59
N PHE A 26 22.69 -2.13 -1.59
CA PHE A 26 23.13 -2.87 -0.41
C PHE A 26 23.71 -4.23 -0.79
N ILE A 27 23.05 -4.98 -1.67
CA ILE A 27 23.50 -6.30 -2.15
C ILE A 27 24.84 -6.18 -2.87
N ASP A 28 24.98 -5.19 -3.76
CA ASP A 28 26.22 -4.94 -4.52
C ASP A 28 27.39 -4.58 -3.59
N GLU A 29 27.11 -3.98 -2.43
CA GLU A 29 28.11 -3.57 -1.43
C GLU A 29 28.54 -4.67 -0.45
N GLN A 30 27.81 -5.80 -0.32
CA GLN A 30 28.10 -6.79 0.73
C GLN A 30 29.40 -7.58 0.53
N GLY A 31 29.88 -7.71 -0.71
CA GLY A 31 31.01 -8.58 -1.04
C GLY A 31 30.69 -10.07 -0.82
N GLU A 32 31.69 -10.86 -0.37
CA GLU A 32 31.58 -12.34 -0.29
C GLU A 32 31.08 -12.88 1.06
N GLN A 33 30.97 -12.04 2.10
CA GLN A 33 30.54 -12.50 3.41
C GLN A 33 29.05 -12.84 3.43
N PRO A 34 28.60 -13.90 4.13
CA PRO A 34 27.18 -14.19 4.26
C PRO A 34 26.42 -13.04 4.93
N TRP A 35 25.29 -12.66 4.35
CA TRP A 35 24.43 -11.58 4.84
C TRP A 35 22.97 -11.98 4.87
N CYS A 36 22.16 -11.21 5.61
CA CYS A 36 20.70 -11.30 5.62
C CYS A 36 20.13 -9.89 5.52
N LEU A 37 19.27 -9.65 4.53
CA LEU A 37 18.59 -8.37 4.33
C LEU A 37 17.09 -8.53 4.62
N HIS A 38 16.59 -7.77 5.59
CA HIS A 38 15.16 -7.59 5.77
C HIS A 38 14.68 -6.38 4.96
N LEU A 39 14.22 -6.63 3.73
CA LEU A 39 13.69 -5.60 2.84
C LEU A 39 12.23 -5.29 3.19
N SER A 40 12.01 -4.21 3.92
CA SER A 40 10.71 -3.85 4.49
C SER A 40 10.05 -2.70 3.72
N TYR A 41 9.14 -3.04 2.80
CA TYR A 41 8.36 -2.05 2.05
C TYR A 41 7.22 -1.47 2.89
N ILE A 42 7.00 -0.16 2.79
CA ILE A 42 5.84 0.50 3.42
C ILE A 42 4.54 0.27 2.63
N LYS A 43 4.59 0.29 1.29
CA LYS A 43 3.40 0.02 0.47
C LYS A 43 2.96 -1.44 0.64
N PRO A 44 1.65 -1.73 0.67
CA PRO A 44 0.51 -0.89 0.27
C PRO A 44 -0.11 -0.05 1.41
N HIS A 45 0.60 0.17 2.53
CA HIS A 45 0.12 1.01 3.61
C HIS A 45 -0.24 2.42 3.11
N TRP A 46 -1.16 3.07 3.84
CA TRP A 46 -1.57 4.43 3.55
C TRP A 46 -0.38 5.40 3.55
N PRO A 47 -0.44 6.50 2.76
CA PRO A 47 -1.55 6.91 1.90
C PRO A 47 -1.78 6.03 0.65
N TYR A 48 -3.05 5.70 0.36
CA TYR A 48 -3.47 4.92 -0.81
C TYR A 48 -3.41 5.77 -2.09
N ILE A 49 -2.20 5.96 -2.60
CA ILE A 49 -1.92 6.66 -3.85
C ILE A 49 -0.76 5.97 -4.57
N ALA A 50 -0.86 5.84 -5.88
CA ALA A 50 0.15 5.20 -6.72
C ALA A 50 0.57 6.12 -7.88
N PRO A 51 1.80 6.04 -8.40
CA PRO A 51 2.18 6.77 -9.60
C PRO A 51 1.48 6.19 -10.86
N ALA A 52 1.55 6.90 -11.98
CA ALA A 52 1.19 6.34 -13.27
C ALA A 52 2.19 5.23 -13.67
N PRO A 53 1.74 4.12 -14.29
CA PRO A 53 0.37 3.83 -14.71
C PRO A 53 -0.50 3.18 -13.62
N TYR A 54 0.07 2.76 -12.49
CA TYR A 54 -0.60 1.89 -11.51
C TYR A 54 -1.88 2.47 -10.91
N HIS A 55 -1.99 3.80 -10.73
CA HIS A 55 -3.22 4.44 -10.23
C HIS A 55 -4.47 4.17 -11.10
N ALA A 56 -4.28 3.80 -12.38
CA ALA A 56 -5.37 3.65 -13.35
C ALA A 56 -5.56 2.20 -13.84
N LEU A 57 -4.82 1.23 -13.27
CA LEU A 57 -4.94 -0.18 -13.69
C LEU A 57 -6.21 -0.85 -13.16
N TYR A 58 -6.75 -0.38 -12.03
CA TYR A 58 -7.90 -0.98 -11.37
C TYR A 58 -8.98 0.07 -11.10
N GLY A 59 -10.22 -0.36 -11.27
CA GLY A 59 -11.45 0.40 -11.02
C GLY A 59 -12.36 -0.32 -10.03
N ALA A 60 -13.50 0.29 -9.70
CA ALA A 60 -14.44 -0.26 -8.72
C ALA A 60 -14.94 -1.67 -9.08
N GLU A 61 -15.10 -1.94 -10.38
CA GLU A 61 -15.50 -3.23 -10.94
C GLU A 61 -14.48 -4.36 -10.71
N HIS A 62 -13.25 -4.04 -10.36
CA HIS A 62 -12.18 -5.00 -10.07
C HIS A 62 -12.09 -5.33 -8.57
N VAL A 63 -12.80 -4.60 -7.70
CA VAL A 63 -12.77 -4.78 -6.25
C VAL A 63 -13.76 -5.88 -5.85
N GLN A 64 -13.27 -6.87 -5.11
CA GLN A 64 -14.13 -7.93 -4.55
C GLN A 64 -15.03 -7.35 -3.45
N ALA A 65 -16.25 -7.87 -3.33
CA ALA A 65 -17.14 -7.47 -2.25
C ALA A 65 -16.51 -7.80 -0.89
N PRO A 66 -16.61 -6.90 0.11
CA PRO A 66 -16.10 -7.18 1.45
C PRO A 66 -16.83 -8.36 2.07
N ILE A 67 -16.09 -9.20 2.80
CA ILE A 67 -16.69 -10.30 3.57
C ILE A 67 -17.47 -9.70 4.73
N GLN A 68 -18.79 -9.89 4.70
CA GLN A 68 -19.68 -9.41 5.76
C GLN A 68 -19.72 -10.40 6.92
N PRO A 69 -19.64 -9.93 8.18
CA PRO A 69 -19.85 -10.81 9.33
C PRO A 69 -21.33 -11.20 9.45
N GLU A 70 -21.61 -12.40 9.96
CA GLU A 70 -22.99 -12.86 10.24
C GLU A 70 -23.69 -11.96 11.27
N HIS A 71 -22.92 -11.42 12.22
CA HIS A 71 -23.40 -10.50 13.24
C HIS A 71 -22.49 -9.28 13.36
N THR A 72 -23.10 -8.10 13.45
CA THR A 72 -22.38 -6.85 13.68
C THR A 72 -22.22 -6.61 15.18
N SER A 73 -21.00 -6.38 15.66
CA SER A 73 -20.78 -6.04 17.07
C SER A 73 -21.20 -4.59 17.37
N ASP A 74 -21.95 -4.40 18.45
CA ASP A 74 -22.34 -3.09 18.98
C ASP A 74 -21.30 -2.46 19.92
N HIS A 75 -20.14 -3.09 20.10
CA HIS A 75 -19.12 -2.53 20.99
C HIS A 75 -18.65 -1.15 20.46
N PRO A 76 -18.55 -0.11 21.31
CA PRO A 76 -18.24 1.25 20.88
C PRO A 76 -16.95 1.39 20.06
N VAL A 77 -15.95 0.56 20.35
CA VAL A 77 -14.69 0.53 19.58
C VAL A 77 -14.91 0.12 18.12
N TYR A 78 -15.72 -0.91 17.86
CA TYR A 78 -16.01 -1.33 16.48
C TYR A 78 -16.90 -0.31 15.78
N GLN A 79 -17.83 0.33 16.50
CA GLN A 79 -18.60 1.43 15.95
C GLN A 79 -17.69 2.58 15.52
N ALA A 80 -16.72 2.97 16.36
CA ALA A 80 -15.75 4.02 16.03
C ALA A 80 -14.90 3.66 14.80
N PHE A 81 -14.35 2.45 14.74
CA PHE A 81 -13.55 2.02 13.58
C PHE A 81 -14.35 2.01 12.29
N ARG A 82 -15.63 1.59 12.30
CA ARG A 82 -16.50 1.63 11.10
C ARG A 82 -16.77 3.06 10.59
N GLN A 83 -16.57 4.09 11.42
CA GLN A 83 -16.70 5.48 11.00
C GLN A 83 -15.41 6.06 10.40
N HIS A 84 -14.30 5.32 10.41
CA HIS A 84 -13.08 5.76 9.74
C HIS A 84 -13.30 5.81 8.23
N GLN A 85 -12.74 6.84 7.59
CA GLN A 85 -12.88 7.04 6.15
C GLN A 85 -12.44 5.80 5.35
N GLU A 86 -11.37 5.13 5.78
CA GLU A 86 -10.90 3.90 5.14
C GLU A 86 -11.99 2.81 5.18
N SER A 87 -12.68 2.64 6.31
CA SER A 87 -13.73 1.63 6.50
C SER A 87 -15.07 1.97 5.84
N GLN A 88 -15.28 3.22 5.40
CA GLN A 88 -16.47 3.61 4.65
C GLN A 88 -16.29 3.49 3.14
N ASN A 89 -15.05 3.50 2.66
CA ASN A 89 -14.74 3.42 1.23
C ASN A 89 -14.54 1.97 0.73
N PHE A 90 -14.38 1.01 1.64
CA PHE A 90 -14.16 -0.41 1.35
C PHE A 90 -15.17 -1.30 2.09
#